data_AF-A0A316FBR5-F1
#
_entry.id   AF-A0A316FBR5-F1
#
_cell.length_a   1.000
_cell.length_b   1.000
_cell.length_c   1.000
_cell.angle_alpha   90.00
_cell.angle_beta   90.00
_cell.angle_gamma   90.00
#
_symmetry.space_group_name_H-M   'P 1'
#
loop_
_entity.id
_entity.type
_entity.pdbx_description
1 polymer ?
#
loop_
_entity_poly.entity_id
_entity_poly.type
_entity_poly.pdbx_seq_one_letter_code
_entity_poly.pdbx_strand_id
1 'polypeptide(L)'
;MPKVVDPGQRREAIADAVLAVVAREGLSAATLRNVAAEANLAIGSVRHYFDSHDELIIFAAQELDRRISRRVRAHAEQIFANTSRSANTSRSANTDRSTNTERHGVSGRFTTNDRQPVGDRSTNVAGPVNGGLEQVSADSGGRAERRRLSEELLAEWLPLDDARHQETVLRHTFTVAARTRPELRPQADALRDTMIAIIHRVLTGARDRGGLSPDIDTDADIDLETARLHALLDGLSLQGLTEPRHVRKILRHHLDGLTGRPS
;
A
#
# COMPACT_ATOMS: atom_id res chain seq x y z
N MET A 1 30.90 -28.02 20.45
CA MET A 1 31.12 -26.57 20.63
C MET A 1 29.76 -25.90 20.79
N PRO A 2 29.49 -25.12 21.85
CA PRO A 2 28.23 -24.39 21.91
C PRO A 2 28.26 -23.31 20.84
N LYS A 3 27.30 -23.36 19.91
CA LYS A 3 27.10 -22.33 18.89
C LYS A 3 26.74 -21.05 19.65
N VAL A 4 27.64 -20.07 19.69
CA VAL A 4 27.36 -18.74 20.26
C VAL A 4 26.23 -18.18 19.41
N VAL A 5 25.01 -18.22 19.93
CA VAL A 5 23.85 -17.62 19.27
C VAL A 5 23.87 -16.16 19.61
N ASP A 6 23.81 -15.33 18.58
CA ASP A 6 23.69 -13.89 18.69
C ASP A 6 22.57 -13.52 19.67
N PRO A 7 22.82 -12.67 20.68
CA PRO A 7 21.80 -12.21 21.61
C PRO A 7 20.55 -11.66 20.92
N GLY A 8 20.70 -10.99 19.77
CA GLY A 8 19.58 -10.51 18.95
C GLY A 8 18.71 -11.65 18.44
N GLN A 9 19.32 -12.59 17.71
CA GLN A 9 18.64 -13.80 17.22
C GLN A 9 17.96 -14.59 18.35
N ARG A 10 18.55 -14.62 19.55
CA ARG A 10 17.93 -15.31 20.68
C ARG A 10 16.67 -14.61 21.17
N ARG A 11 16.67 -13.28 21.27
CA ARG A 11 15.48 -12.51 21.64
C ARG A 11 14.38 -12.67 20.60
N GLU A 12 14.72 -12.68 19.31
CA GLU A 12 13.75 -12.94 18.22
C GLU A 12 13.12 -14.33 18.35
N ALA A 13 13.90 -15.38 18.59
CA ALA A 13 13.37 -16.73 18.79
C ALA A 13 12.45 -16.84 20.02
N ILE A 14 12.75 -16.08 21.09
CA ILE A 14 11.88 -16.00 22.26
C ILE A 14 10.58 -15.25 21.92
N ALA A 15 10.65 -14.17 21.14
CA ALA A 15 9.46 -13.45 20.67
C ALA A 15 8.58 -14.34 19.79
N ASP A 16 9.16 -15.13 18.90
CA ASP A 16 8.45 -16.12 18.10
C ASP A 16 7.65 -17.10 18.97
N ALA A 17 8.30 -17.63 20.02
CA ALA A 17 7.64 -18.50 20.98
C ALA A 17 6.50 -17.80 21.73
N VAL A 18 6.66 -16.54 22.12
CA VAL A 18 5.57 -15.74 22.71
C VAL A 18 4.40 -15.64 21.73
N LEU A 19 4.65 -15.17 20.50
CA LEU A 19 3.62 -14.98 19.49
C LEU A 19 2.90 -16.30 19.16
N ALA A 20 3.62 -17.42 19.08
CA ALA A 20 3.03 -18.74 18.87
C ALA A 20 2.07 -19.14 20.01
N VAL A 21 2.49 -18.96 21.27
CA VAL A 21 1.63 -19.25 22.44
C VAL A 21 0.42 -18.34 22.47
N VAL A 22 0.60 -17.03 22.24
CA VAL A 22 -0.51 -16.05 22.23
C VAL A 22 -1.51 -16.36 21.13
N ALA A 23 -1.05 -16.71 19.93
CA ALA A 23 -1.93 -17.03 18.80
C ALA A 23 -2.79 -18.27 19.06
N ARG A 24 -2.25 -19.26 19.80
CA ARG A 24 -2.93 -20.54 20.08
C ARG A 24 -3.83 -20.50 21.31
N GLU A 25 -3.37 -19.86 22.38
CA GLU A 25 -3.96 -19.99 23.73
C GLU A 25 -4.32 -18.65 24.37
N GLY A 26 -4.06 -17.54 23.67
CA GLY A 26 -4.32 -16.18 24.14
C GLY A 26 -3.21 -15.62 25.04
N LEU A 27 -3.34 -14.33 25.38
CA LEU A 27 -2.26 -13.57 26.02
C LEU A 27 -1.89 -14.08 27.42
N SER A 28 -2.86 -14.57 28.20
CA SER A 28 -2.63 -15.10 29.55
C SER A 28 -1.80 -16.38 29.58
N ALA A 29 -1.79 -17.15 28.48
CA ALA A 29 -1.02 -18.39 28.36
C ALA A 29 0.47 -18.15 28.12
N ALA A 30 0.89 -16.95 27.73
CA ALA A 30 2.28 -16.58 27.42
C ALA A 30 3.18 -16.43 28.66
N THR A 31 3.07 -17.35 29.61
CA THR A 31 3.90 -17.39 30.81
C THR A 31 5.35 -17.72 30.47
N LEU A 32 6.31 -17.29 31.30
CA LEU A 32 7.74 -17.62 31.12
C LEU A 32 8.01 -19.12 30.96
N ARG A 33 7.22 -19.97 31.64
CA ARG A 33 7.31 -21.43 31.54
C ARG A 33 6.88 -21.93 30.16
N ASN A 34 5.70 -21.50 29.71
CA ASN A 34 5.16 -21.93 28.42
C ASN A 34 6.01 -21.40 27.26
N VAL A 35 6.47 -20.15 27.36
CA VAL A 35 7.39 -19.55 26.36
C VAL A 35 8.72 -20.29 26.31
N ALA A 36 9.30 -20.64 27.46
CA ALA A 36 10.54 -21.41 27.49
C ALA A 36 10.35 -22.80 26.87
N ALA A 37 9.22 -23.47 27.16
CA ALA A 37 8.89 -24.76 26.54
C ALA A 37 8.73 -24.64 25.02
N GLU A 38 7.98 -23.65 24.55
CA GLU A 38 7.77 -23.38 23.12
C GLU A 38 9.09 -23.04 22.41
N ALA A 39 9.97 -22.25 23.04
CA ALA A 39 11.29 -21.90 22.50
C ALA A 39 12.33 -23.02 22.65
N ASN A 40 11.99 -24.15 23.29
CA ASN A 40 12.92 -25.20 23.69
C ASN A 40 14.14 -24.67 24.48
N LEU A 41 13.87 -23.84 25.49
CA LEU A 41 14.84 -23.20 26.37
C LEU A 41 14.58 -23.54 27.84
N ALA A 42 15.61 -23.40 28.67
CA ALA A 42 15.40 -23.34 30.11
C ALA A 42 14.74 -22.02 30.50
N ILE A 43 13.85 -22.03 31.49
CA ILE A 43 13.19 -20.82 32.01
C ILE A 43 14.22 -19.76 32.43
N GLY A 44 15.32 -20.19 33.07
CA GLY A 44 16.41 -19.30 33.46
C GLY A 44 17.08 -18.60 32.28
N SER A 45 17.12 -19.23 31.10
CA SER A 45 17.63 -18.59 29.89
C SER A 45 16.72 -17.47 29.41
N VAL A 46 15.39 -17.63 29.46
CA VAL A 46 14.44 -16.56 29.08
C VAL A 46 14.57 -15.36 30.02
N ARG A 47 14.71 -15.61 31.33
CA ARG A 47 14.94 -14.56 32.35
C ARG A 47 16.27 -13.82 32.18
N HIS A 48 17.23 -14.40 31.47
CA HIS A 48 18.48 -13.72 31.16
C HIS A 48 18.32 -12.66 30.06
N TYR A 49 17.26 -12.75 29.25
CA TYR A 49 17.01 -11.82 28.14
C TYR A 49 15.90 -10.80 28.41
N PHE A 50 15.02 -11.09 29.38
CA PHE A 50 13.88 -10.25 29.71
C PHE A 50 13.72 -10.19 31.23
N ASP A 51 13.77 -8.99 31.77
CA ASP A 51 13.72 -8.72 33.22
C ASP A 51 12.30 -8.91 33.77
N SER A 52 11.29 -8.77 32.91
CA SER A 52 9.88 -8.93 33.29
C SER A 52 9.04 -9.58 32.20
N HIS A 53 7.85 -10.08 32.61
CA HIS A 53 6.86 -10.56 31.66
C HIS A 53 6.33 -9.44 30.76
N ASP A 54 6.17 -8.22 31.28
CA ASP A 54 5.71 -7.09 30.47
C ASP A 54 6.72 -6.72 29.39
N GLU A 55 8.01 -6.70 29.72
CA GLU A 55 9.07 -6.47 28.73
C GLU A 55 9.05 -7.53 27.62
N LEU A 56 8.86 -8.80 28.00
CA LEU A 56 8.75 -9.91 27.05
C LEU A 56 7.55 -9.73 26.10
N ILE A 57 6.38 -9.39 26.63
CA ILE A 57 5.17 -9.18 25.83
C ILE A 57 5.31 -7.95 24.93
N ILE A 58 5.83 -6.84 25.46
CA ILE A 58 6.10 -5.63 24.70
C ILE A 58 7.06 -5.91 23.54
N PHE A 59 8.13 -6.66 23.80
CA PHE A 59 9.10 -7.01 22.77
C PHE A 59 8.48 -7.89 21.68
N ALA A 60 7.63 -8.86 22.05
CA ALA A 60 6.92 -9.69 21.09
C ALA A 60 5.95 -8.88 20.22
N ALA A 61 5.18 -7.95 20.82
CA ALA A 61 4.30 -7.05 20.09
C ALA A 61 5.08 -6.15 19.11
N GLN A 62 6.23 -5.61 19.53
CA GLN A 62 7.11 -4.85 18.64
C GLN A 62 7.65 -5.70 17.48
N GLU A 63 7.97 -6.97 17.70
CA GLU A 63 8.39 -7.88 16.63
C GLU A 63 7.28 -8.14 15.61
N LEU A 64 6.04 -8.31 16.08
CA LEU A 64 4.87 -8.40 15.22
C LEU A 64 4.73 -7.12 14.35
N ASP A 65 4.78 -5.95 14.98
CA ASP A 65 4.69 -4.66 14.29
C ASP A 65 5.81 -4.50 13.25
N ARG A 66 7.05 -4.88 13.59
CA ARG A 66 8.19 -4.84 12.67
C ARG A 66 8.00 -5.75 11.47
N ARG A 67 7.41 -6.94 11.63
CA ARG A 67 7.16 -7.89 10.53
C ARG A 67 6.15 -7.33 9.56
N ILE A 68 5.01 -6.88 10.08
CA ILE A 68 3.93 -6.32 9.25
C ILE A 68 4.42 -5.05 8.55
N SER A 69 5.06 -4.13 9.28
CA SER A 69 5.57 -2.88 8.72
C SER A 69 6.60 -3.12 7.60
N ARG A 70 7.51 -4.10 7.76
CA ARG A 70 8.48 -4.46 6.71
C ARG A 70 7.79 -4.92 5.43
N ARG A 71 6.81 -5.81 5.54
CA ARG A 71 6.07 -6.36 4.40
C ARG A 71 5.24 -5.28 3.69
N VAL A 72 4.51 -4.49 4.47
CA VAL A 72 3.70 -3.38 3.98
C VAL A 72 4.56 -2.33 3.27
N ARG A 73 5.72 -1.96 3.84
CA ARG A 73 6.66 -1.03 3.20
C ARG A 73 7.18 -1.58 1.86
N ALA A 74 7.52 -2.86 1.79
CA ALA A 74 7.99 -3.48 0.55
C ALA A 74 6.94 -3.39 -0.58
N HIS A 75 5.66 -3.56 -0.28
CA HIS A 75 4.58 -3.36 -1.26
C HIS A 75 4.33 -1.88 -1.59
N ALA A 76 4.40 -1.00 -0.60
CA ALA A 76 4.25 0.45 -0.80
C ALA A 76 5.33 1.00 -1.74
N GLU A 77 6.59 0.57 -1.57
CA GLU A 77 7.71 0.95 -2.44
C GLU A 77 7.45 0.59 -3.90
N GLN A 78 6.78 -0.53 -4.20
CA GLN A 78 6.46 -0.94 -5.58
C GLN A 78 5.45 0.02 -6.25
N ILE A 79 4.44 0.48 -5.51
CA ILE A 79 3.45 1.47 -5.99
C ILE A 79 4.14 2.80 -6.29
N PHE A 80 4.97 3.27 -5.36
CA PHE A 80 5.58 4.59 -5.46
C PHE A 80 6.77 4.63 -6.42
N ALA A 81 7.51 3.53 -6.60
CA ALA A 81 8.58 3.41 -7.60
C ALA A 81 8.04 3.38 -9.04
N ASN A 82 6.89 2.72 -9.28
CA ASN A 82 6.25 2.67 -10.59
C ASN A 82 5.59 4.00 -10.97
N THR A 83 5.16 4.79 -9.98
CA THR A 83 4.67 6.16 -10.19
C THR A 83 5.76 7.07 -10.79
N SER A 84 6.99 7.01 -10.25
CA SER A 84 8.14 7.79 -10.75
C SER A 84 8.60 7.34 -12.13
N ARG A 85 8.52 6.04 -12.43
CA ARG A 85 8.88 5.49 -13.75
C ARG A 85 7.91 5.95 -14.84
N SER A 86 6.60 5.87 -14.59
CA SER A 86 5.57 6.34 -15.53
C SER A 86 5.65 7.85 -15.79
N ALA A 87 5.98 8.66 -14.78
CA ALA A 87 6.20 10.10 -14.97
C ALA A 87 7.43 10.41 -15.84
N ASN A 88 8.51 9.64 -15.71
CA ASN A 88 9.72 9.81 -16.53
C ASN A 88 9.55 9.31 -17.97
N THR A 89 8.77 8.24 -18.21
CA THR A 89 8.55 7.73 -19.58
C THR A 89 7.71 8.70 -20.42
N SER A 90 6.66 9.28 -19.82
CA SER A 90 5.83 10.31 -20.48
C SER A 90 6.60 11.60 -20.77
N ARG A 91 7.60 11.95 -19.95
CA ARG A 91 8.47 13.11 -20.17
C ARG A 91 9.51 12.87 -21.28
N SER A 92 10.05 11.65 -21.37
CA SER A 92 10.99 11.27 -22.43
C SER A 92 10.32 11.23 -23.81
N ALA A 93 9.12 10.65 -23.91
CA ALA A 93 8.36 10.57 -25.16
C ALA A 93 7.94 11.95 -25.72
N ASN A 94 7.79 12.95 -24.85
CA ASN A 94 7.48 14.33 -25.25
C ASN A 94 8.72 15.14 -25.62
N THR A 95 9.92 14.70 -25.22
CA THR A 95 11.18 15.39 -25.51
C THR A 95 11.72 14.99 -26.89
N ASP A 96 11.55 13.73 -27.30
CA ASP A 96 11.95 13.25 -28.64
C ASP A 96 11.03 13.71 -29.78
N ARG A 97 9.80 14.18 -29.47
CA ARG A 97 8.87 14.69 -30.49
C ARG A 97 9.14 16.14 -30.89
N SER A 98 9.79 16.92 -30.01
CA SER A 98 10.08 18.34 -30.25
C SER A 98 11.37 18.61 -31.02
N THR A 99 12.21 17.59 -31.27
CA THR A 99 13.50 17.76 -31.94
C THR A 99 13.49 17.41 -33.44
N ASN A 100 12.35 16.98 -34.00
CA ASN A 100 12.30 16.47 -35.39
C ASN A 100 11.56 17.37 -36.41
N THR A 101 11.27 18.65 -36.09
CA THR A 101 10.59 19.57 -37.02
C THR A 101 11.52 20.58 -37.70
N GLU A 102 12.82 20.61 -37.37
CA GLU A 102 13.76 21.54 -37.99
C GLU A 102 14.93 20.81 -38.65
N ARG A 103 14.73 20.38 -39.91
CA ARG A 103 15.78 20.24 -40.93
C ARG A 103 15.15 19.81 -42.24
N HIS A 104 15.32 20.65 -43.26
CA HIS A 104 15.23 20.51 -44.74
C HIS A 104 14.72 21.89 -45.22
N GLY A 105 15.54 22.89 -45.55
CA GLY A 105 16.67 22.88 -46.47
C GLY A 105 16.17 23.26 -47.87
N VAL A 106 16.49 24.48 -48.34
CA VAL A 106 17.18 24.77 -49.63
C VAL A 106 17.01 26.23 -50.07
N SER A 107 18.18 26.77 -50.44
CA SER A 107 18.49 28.05 -51.06
C SER A 107 18.18 28.06 -52.57
N GLY A 108 17.73 29.19 -53.12
CA GLY A 108 17.64 29.43 -54.58
C GLY A 108 17.04 30.79 -54.92
N ARG A 109 17.74 31.58 -55.74
CA ARG A 109 17.56 33.02 -56.01
C ARG A 109 17.09 33.27 -57.46
N PHE A 110 16.46 34.44 -57.70
CA PHE A 110 16.12 35.13 -58.99
C PHE A 110 14.83 34.66 -59.72
N THR A 111 13.92 35.47 -60.30
CA THR A 111 13.81 36.90 -60.72
C THR A 111 12.31 37.32 -60.83
N THR A 112 12.03 38.61 -60.58
CA THR A 112 10.97 39.53 -61.12
C THR A 112 9.69 38.99 -61.80
N ASN A 113 8.49 39.40 -61.36
CA ASN A 113 7.67 40.48 -61.97
C ASN A 113 6.28 40.62 -61.30
N ASP A 114 5.73 41.84 -61.38
CA ASP A 114 4.50 42.41 -60.84
C ASP A 114 3.19 41.61 -61.02
N ARG A 115 2.34 41.62 -59.97
CA ARG A 115 0.99 42.26 -59.92
C ARG A 115 0.15 41.71 -58.74
N GLN A 116 -0.31 42.62 -57.87
CA GLN A 116 -1.38 42.42 -56.88
C GLN A 116 -2.78 42.72 -57.52
N PRO A 117 -3.92 42.61 -56.80
CA PRO A 117 -4.49 41.41 -56.16
C PRO A 117 -6.03 41.32 -56.41
N VAL A 118 -6.65 40.14 -56.42
CA VAL A 118 -8.11 40.03 -56.14
C VAL A 118 -8.39 38.72 -55.44
N GLY A 119 -9.03 38.82 -54.28
CA GLY A 119 -9.37 37.69 -53.42
C GLY A 119 -10.54 36.87 -53.94
N ASP A 120 -10.43 35.57 -53.77
CA ASP A 120 -11.58 34.66 -53.73
C ASP A 120 -11.30 33.60 -52.65
N ARG A 121 -12.27 33.36 -51.78
CA ARG A 121 -12.26 32.24 -50.83
C ARG A 121 -13.64 31.59 -50.83
N SER A 122 -13.81 30.69 -51.78
CA SER A 122 -14.75 29.57 -51.68
C SER A 122 -14.01 28.31 -51.20
N THR A 123 -14.61 27.68 -50.19
CA THR A 123 -14.77 26.23 -49.99
C THR A 123 -13.56 25.31 -49.72
N ASN A 124 -13.59 24.77 -48.49
CA ASN A 124 -13.67 23.33 -48.16
C ASN A 124 -12.37 22.51 -47.87
N VAL A 125 -12.57 21.61 -46.90
CA VAL A 125 -12.02 20.25 -46.73
C VAL A 125 -11.14 20.01 -45.50
N ALA A 126 -11.73 19.23 -44.57
CA ALA A 126 -11.18 18.20 -43.69
C ALA A 126 -9.79 18.42 -43.04
N GLY A 127 -9.80 18.71 -41.74
CA GLY A 127 -8.65 18.47 -40.85
C GLY A 127 -8.72 17.07 -40.21
N PRO A 128 -7.59 16.38 -39.96
CA PRO A 128 -7.60 15.02 -39.44
C PRO A 128 -7.92 15.01 -37.94
N VAL A 129 -9.04 14.38 -37.59
CA VAL A 129 -9.32 13.86 -36.24
C VAL A 129 -8.52 12.57 -36.08
N ASN A 130 -7.27 12.65 -35.62
CA ASN A 130 -6.53 11.49 -35.12
C ASN A 130 -5.53 11.94 -34.05
N GLY A 131 -5.95 11.83 -32.78
CA GLY A 131 -5.10 12.13 -31.62
C GLY A 131 -5.67 11.68 -30.27
N GLY A 132 -6.96 11.33 -30.19
CA GLY A 132 -7.62 10.99 -28.92
C GLY A 132 -7.58 9.52 -28.49
N LEU A 133 -7.30 8.57 -29.40
CA LEU A 133 -7.51 7.15 -29.10
C LEU A 133 -6.28 6.45 -28.47
N GLU A 134 -5.05 6.87 -28.78
CA GLU A 134 -3.84 6.26 -28.22
C GLU A 134 -3.54 6.71 -26.78
N GLN A 135 -3.82 7.97 -26.42
CA GLN A 135 -3.58 8.48 -25.06
C GLN A 135 -4.56 7.91 -24.02
N VAL A 136 -5.81 7.67 -24.40
CA VAL A 136 -6.84 7.08 -23.52
C VAL A 136 -6.53 5.61 -23.20
N SER A 137 -5.94 4.86 -24.14
CA SER A 137 -5.55 3.46 -23.92
C SER A 137 -4.32 3.30 -23.02
N ALA A 138 -3.37 4.24 -23.05
CA ALA A 138 -2.20 4.22 -22.19
C ALA A 138 -2.50 4.65 -20.74
N ASP A 139 -3.35 5.68 -20.56
CA ASP A 139 -3.75 6.13 -19.22
C ASP A 139 -4.65 5.10 -18.51
N SER A 140 -5.53 4.42 -19.25
CA SER A 140 -6.38 3.35 -18.70
C SER A 140 -5.59 2.13 -18.25
N GLY A 141 -4.56 1.71 -18.99
CA GLY A 141 -3.64 0.64 -18.58
C GLY A 141 -2.86 1.00 -17.30
N GLY A 142 -2.34 2.23 -17.21
CA GLY A 142 -1.68 2.71 -16.01
C GLY A 142 -2.61 2.82 -14.80
N ARG A 143 -3.88 3.22 -15.02
CA ARG A 143 -4.90 3.32 -13.98
C ARG A 143 -5.29 1.95 -13.43
N ALA A 144 -5.47 0.97 -14.29
CA ALA A 144 -5.79 -0.41 -13.90
C ALA A 144 -4.66 -1.05 -13.08
N GLU A 145 -3.40 -0.86 -13.49
CA GLU A 145 -2.25 -1.40 -12.75
C GLU A 145 -2.09 -0.73 -11.38
N ARG A 146 -2.21 0.61 -11.30
CA ARG A 146 -2.19 1.32 -10.01
C ARG A 146 -3.29 0.83 -9.08
N ARG A 147 -4.51 0.67 -9.60
CA ARG A 147 -5.67 0.16 -8.86
C ARG A 147 -5.42 -1.25 -8.33
N ARG A 148 -4.81 -2.12 -9.13
CA ARG A 148 -4.42 -3.47 -8.72
C ARG A 148 -3.36 -3.44 -7.62
N LEU A 149 -2.30 -2.65 -7.77
CA LEU A 149 -1.25 -2.53 -6.75
C LEU A 149 -1.81 -1.95 -5.44
N SER A 150 -2.72 -0.98 -5.49
CA SER A 150 -3.44 -0.49 -4.31
C SER A 150 -4.27 -1.57 -3.62
N GLU A 151 -4.95 -2.45 -4.38
CA GLU A 151 -5.64 -3.61 -3.80
C GLU A 151 -4.65 -4.54 -3.09
N GLU A 152 -3.52 -4.86 -3.74
CA GLU A 152 -2.50 -5.76 -3.20
C GLU A 152 -1.87 -5.19 -1.91
N LEU A 153 -1.59 -3.89 -1.87
CA LEU A 153 -1.11 -3.22 -0.66
C LEU A 153 -2.15 -3.24 0.47
N LEU A 154 -3.40 -2.89 0.19
CA LEU A 154 -4.45 -2.85 1.21
C LEU A 154 -4.84 -4.27 1.69
N ALA A 155 -4.71 -5.27 0.83
CA ALA A 155 -4.92 -6.68 1.15
C ALA A 155 -3.86 -7.26 2.10
N GLU A 156 -2.75 -6.57 2.36
CA GLU A 156 -1.77 -6.98 3.39
C GLU A 156 -2.34 -7.00 4.80
N TRP A 157 -3.44 -6.29 5.04
CA TRP A 157 -4.17 -6.28 6.31
C TRP A 157 -5.15 -7.45 6.46
N LEU A 158 -5.44 -8.16 5.37
CA LEU A 158 -6.40 -9.25 5.34
C LEU A 158 -5.72 -10.60 5.60
N PRO A 159 -6.37 -11.54 6.34
CA PRO A 159 -5.82 -12.87 6.64
C PRO A 159 -5.93 -13.82 5.44
N LEU A 160 -5.19 -13.52 4.37
CA LEU A 160 -5.27 -14.23 3.09
C LEU A 160 -4.33 -15.44 2.98
N ASP A 161 -3.44 -15.61 3.94
CA ASP A 161 -2.54 -16.75 4.11
C ASP A 161 -2.35 -17.04 5.61
N ASP A 162 -1.73 -18.18 5.92
CA ASP A 162 -1.55 -18.66 7.29
C ASP A 162 -0.79 -17.64 8.17
N ALA A 163 0.22 -16.98 7.61
CA ALA A 163 1.00 -15.97 8.32
C ALA A 163 0.12 -14.77 8.67
N ARG A 164 -0.60 -14.20 7.70
CA ARG A 164 -1.51 -13.06 7.93
C ARG A 164 -2.72 -13.43 8.78
N HIS A 165 -3.15 -14.69 8.78
CA HIS A 165 -4.18 -15.19 9.70
C HIS A 165 -3.69 -15.11 11.15
N GLN A 166 -2.52 -15.69 11.43
CA GLN A 166 -1.90 -15.62 12.76
C GLN A 166 -1.64 -14.18 13.20
N GLU A 167 -1.07 -13.35 12.32
CA GLU A 167 -0.82 -11.93 12.60
C GLU A 167 -2.11 -11.17 12.92
N THR A 168 -3.22 -11.49 12.23
CA THR A 168 -4.52 -10.88 12.49
C THR A 168 -5.06 -11.28 13.85
N VAL A 169 -4.96 -12.57 14.24
CA VAL A 169 -5.32 -13.02 15.60
C VAL A 169 -4.49 -12.28 16.65
N LEU A 170 -3.17 -12.18 16.44
CA LEU A 170 -2.26 -11.53 17.37
C LEU A 170 -2.52 -10.04 17.51
N ARG A 171 -2.66 -9.31 16.39
CA ARG A 171 -2.98 -7.89 16.36
C ARG A 171 -4.22 -7.58 17.21
N HIS A 172 -5.32 -8.30 16.97
CA HIS A 172 -6.55 -8.09 17.73
C HIS A 172 -6.41 -8.45 19.20
N THR A 173 -5.64 -9.50 19.51
CA THR A 173 -5.35 -9.87 20.89
C THR A 173 -4.63 -8.74 21.63
N PHE A 174 -3.61 -8.13 21.01
CA PHE A 174 -2.89 -6.99 21.60
C PHE A 174 -3.76 -5.74 21.70
N THR A 175 -4.56 -5.42 20.67
CA THR A 175 -5.49 -4.29 20.69
C THR A 175 -6.50 -4.40 21.84
N VAL A 176 -7.08 -5.58 22.06
CA VAL A 176 -8.02 -5.79 23.17
C VAL A 176 -7.29 -5.73 24.52
N ALA A 177 -6.10 -6.32 24.62
CA ALA A 177 -5.31 -6.31 25.85
C ALA A 177 -4.89 -4.90 26.29
N ALA A 178 -4.61 -3.99 25.35
CA ALA A 178 -4.24 -2.61 25.64
C ALA A 178 -5.30 -1.81 26.42
N ARG A 179 -6.55 -2.31 26.48
CA ARG A 179 -7.62 -1.74 27.33
C ARG A 179 -7.32 -1.88 28.82
N THR A 180 -6.68 -2.97 29.23
CA THR A 180 -6.34 -3.27 30.63
C THR A 180 -4.84 -3.25 30.91
N ARG A 181 -4.01 -3.14 29.86
CA ARG A 181 -2.54 -3.08 29.91
C ARG A 181 -2.03 -1.86 29.13
N PRO A 182 -2.06 -0.65 29.74
CA PRO A 182 -1.73 0.60 29.06
C PRO A 182 -0.34 0.61 28.39
N GLU A 183 0.60 -0.18 28.91
CA GLU A 183 1.95 -0.35 28.39
C GLU A 183 1.99 -0.97 26.97
N LEU A 184 0.91 -1.62 26.52
CA LEU A 184 0.76 -2.17 25.17
C LEU A 184 0.14 -1.19 24.17
N ARG A 185 -0.36 -0.03 24.63
CA ARG A 185 -1.01 0.96 23.75
C ARG A 185 -0.09 1.45 22.63
N PRO A 186 1.20 1.79 22.87
CA PRO A 186 2.07 2.25 21.79
C PRO A 186 2.17 1.26 20.62
N GLN A 187 2.16 -0.05 20.90
CA GLN A 187 2.24 -1.11 19.89
C GLN A 187 0.89 -1.29 19.20
N ALA A 188 -0.21 -1.32 19.96
CA ALA A 188 -1.56 -1.36 19.40
C ALA A 188 -1.84 -0.15 18.48
N ASP A 189 -1.31 1.02 18.82
CA ASP A 189 -1.50 2.26 18.09
C ASP A 189 -0.59 2.36 16.87
N ALA A 190 0.68 1.95 16.98
CA ALA A 190 1.66 2.06 15.89
C ALA A 190 1.20 1.37 14.60
N LEU A 191 0.61 0.18 14.72
CA LEU A 191 0.16 -0.60 13.58
C LEU A 191 -1.08 0.00 12.91
N ARG A 192 -2.03 0.47 13.73
CA ARG A 192 -3.22 1.21 13.29
C ARG A 192 -2.83 2.51 12.59
N ASP A 193 -1.92 3.29 13.17
CA ASP A 193 -1.48 4.57 12.62
C ASP A 193 -0.75 4.37 11.29
N THR A 194 0.06 3.31 11.17
CA THR A 194 0.72 2.91 9.91
C THR A 194 -0.32 2.62 8.82
N MET A 195 -1.38 1.88 9.16
CA MET A 195 -2.47 1.56 8.24
C MET A 195 -3.21 2.81 7.76
N ILE A 196 -3.60 3.68 8.69
CA ILE A 196 -4.29 4.95 8.40
C ILE A 196 -3.43 5.82 7.47
N ALA A 197 -2.14 5.97 7.77
CA ALA A 197 -1.23 6.76 6.95
C ALA A 197 -1.12 6.22 5.51
N ILE A 198 -1.11 4.90 5.35
CA ILE A 198 -1.03 4.26 4.03
C ILE A 198 -2.32 4.45 3.24
N ILE A 199 -3.47 4.22 3.87
CA ILE A 199 -4.79 4.43 3.25
C ILE A 199 -4.90 5.87 2.78
N HIS A 200 -4.62 6.82 3.67
CA HIS A 200 -4.64 8.25 3.33
C HIS A 200 -3.74 8.53 2.14
N ARG A 201 -2.49 8.03 2.14
CA ARG A 201 -1.55 8.23 1.04
C ARG A 201 -2.03 7.64 -0.29
N VAL A 202 -2.66 6.46 -0.27
CA VAL A 202 -3.25 5.82 -1.45
C VAL A 202 -4.39 6.67 -2.00
N LEU A 203 -5.30 7.14 -1.13
CA LEU A 203 -6.45 7.95 -1.53
C LEU A 203 -6.04 9.32 -2.06
N THR A 204 -5.14 10.05 -1.36
CA THR A 204 -4.59 11.31 -1.87
C THR A 204 -3.95 11.12 -3.24
N GLY A 205 -3.13 10.08 -3.41
CA GLY A 205 -2.51 9.79 -4.70
C GLY A 205 -3.53 9.46 -5.79
N ALA A 206 -4.63 8.79 -5.46
CA ALA A 206 -5.69 8.50 -6.42
C ALA A 206 -6.44 9.80 -6.82
N ARG A 207 -6.75 10.67 -5.85
CA ARG A 207 -7.38 11.98 -6.08
C ARG A 207 -6.55 12.87 -6.99
N ASP A 208 -5.27 13.07 -6.67
CA ASP A 208 -4.36 13.97 -7.39
C ASP A 208 -4.20 13.59 -8.89
N ARG A 209 -4.66 12.39 -9.27
CA ARG A 209 -4.61 11.84 -10.63
C ARG A 209 -5.99 11.66 -11.26
N GLY A 210 -7.05 12.20 -10.66
CA GLY A 210 -8.43 12.06 -11.13
C GLY A 210 -8.93 10.61 -11.13
N GLY A 211 -8.43 9.79 -10.20
CA GLY A 211 -8.76 8.37 -10.07
C GLY A 211 -9.92 8.08 -9.12
N LEU A 212 -10.39 9.06 -8.37
CA LEU A 212 -11.54 8.96 -7.47
C LEU A 212 -12.79 9.61 -8.08
N SER A 213 -13.95 9.32 -7.47
CA SER A 213 -15.20 10.01 -7.76
C SER A 213 -15.02 11.53 -7.62
N PRO A 214 -15.67 12.35 -8.48
CA PRO A 214 -15.69 13.81 -8.31
C PRO A 214 -16.24 14.28 -6.96
N ASP A 215 -17.02 13.44 -6.27
CA ASP A 215 -17.55 13.72 -4.94
C ASP A 215 -16.49 13.60 -3.81
N ILE A 216 -15.29 13.09 -4.12
CA ILE A 216 -14.17 12.92 -3.19
C ILE A 216 -13.00 13.79 -3.66
N ASP A 217 -13.10 15.10 -3.42
CA ASP A 217 -12.15 16.10 -3.96
C ASP A 217 -11.49 16.96 -2.88
N THR A 218 -12.11 17.11 -1.71
CA THR A 218 -11.54 17.90 -0.62
C THR A 218 -10.63 17.06 0.28
N ASP A 219 -9.74 17.71 1.05
CA ASP A 219 -8.95 17.01 2.07
C ASP A 219 -9.86 16.38 3.14
N ALA A 220 -10.99 17.02 3.47
CA ALA A 220 -11.98 16.47 4.40
C ALA A 220 -12.64 15.19 3.87
N ASP A 221 -12.90 15.10 2.56
CA ASP A 221 -13.43 13.88 1.94
C ASP A 221 -12.41 12.75 2.01
N ILE A 222 -11.12 13.06 1.79
CA ILE A 222 -10.04 12.07 1.91
C ILE A 222 -9.89 11.59 3.34
N ASP A 223 -9.96 12.47 4.34
CA ASP A 223 -9.91 12.09 5.75
C ASP A 223 -11.09 11.17 6.12
N LEU A 224 -12.29 11.51 5.65
CA LEU A 224 -13.48 10.70 5.89
C LEU A 224 -13.37 9.32 5.21
N GLU A 225 -13.00 9.27 3.94
CA GLU A 225 -12.83 8.01 3.21
C GLU A 225 -11.65 7.18 3.76
N THR A 226 -10.62 7.82 4.31
CA THR A 226 -9.55 7.15 5.04
C THR A 226 -10.11 6.44 6.27
N ALA A 227 -10.90 7.14 7.09
CA ALA A 227 -11.52 6.56 8.28
C ALA A 227 -12.50 5.42 7.91
N ARG A 228 -13.31 5.60 6.85
CA ARG A 228 -14.25 4.58 6.37
C ARG A 228 -13.53 3.33 5.86
N LEU A 229 -12.50 3.50 5.02
CA LEU A 229 -11.74 2.37 4.48
C LEU A 229 -10.96 1.65 5.57
N HIS A 230 -10.40 2.37 6.55
CA HIS A 230 -9.76 1.76 7.70
C HIS A 230 -10.76 0.90 8.51
N ALA A 231 -11.93 1.45 8.84
CA ALA A 231 -12.97 0.71 9.55
C ALA A 231 -13.45 -0.53 8.77
N LEU A 232 -13.59 -0.41 7.44
CA LEU A 232 -13.93 -1.54 6.57
C LEU A 232 -12.85 -2.62 6.63
N LEU A 233 -11.58 -2.26 6.46
CA LEU A 233 -10.47 -3.22 6.46
C LEU A 233 -10.31 -3.91 7.82
N ASP A 234 -10.52 -3.20 8.93
CA ASP A 234 -10.54 -3.80 10.27
C ASP A 234 -11.66 -4.85 10.38
N GLY A 235 -12.89 -4.49 9.98
CA GLY A 235 -14.03 -5.41 9.97
C GLY A 235 -13.79 -6.63 9.08
N LEU A 236 -13.25 -6.42 7.88
CA LEU A 236 -12.88 -7.49 6.95
C LEU A 236 -11.75 -8.36 7.50
N SER A 237 -10.80 -7.81 8.25
CA SER A 237 -9.73 -8.60 8.84
C SER A 237 -10.26 -9.59 9.88
N LEU A 238 -11.23 -9.17 10.71
CA LEU A 238 -11.90 -10.06 11.66
C LEU A 238 -12.78 -11.12 10.96
N GLN A 239 -13.62 -10.70 10.01
CA GLN A 239 -14.46 -11.63 9.23
C GLN A 239 -13.62 -12.64 8.44
N GLY A 240 -12.45 -12.21 7.94
CA GLY A 240 -11.55 -13.05 7.18
C GLY A 240 -10.94 -14.21 7.98
N LEU A 241 -10.95 -14.14 9.33
CA LEU A 241 -10.51 -15.25 10.18
C LEU A 241 -11.40 -16.49 10.01
N THR A 242 -12.69 -16.30 9.65
CA THR A 242 -13.65 -17.37 9.39
C THR A 242 -13.95 -17.54 7.89
N GLU A 243 -13.94 -16.45 7.11
CA GLU A 243 -14.33 -16.45 5.69
C GLU A 243 -13.32 -15.74 4.75
N PRO A 244 -12.07 -16.26 4.63
CA PRO A 244 -10.96 -15.55 3.98
C PRO A 244 -11.16 -15.30 2.47
N ARG A 245 -11.95 -16.13 1.78
CA ARG A 245 -12.19 -15.96 0.33
C ARG A 245 -13.14 -14.80 0.01
N HIS A 246 -14.02 -14.44 0.94
CA HIS A 246 -15.06 -13.44 0.71
C HIS A 246 -14.53 -12.00 0.86
N VAL A 247 -13.63 -11.79 1.82
CA VAL A 247 -13.18 -10.45 2.21
C VAL A 247 -12.42 -9.69 1.13
N ARG A 248 -11.63 -10.39 0.30
CA ARG A 248 -10.92 -9.74 -0.83
C ARG A 248 -11.90 -9.22 -1.90
N LYS A 249 -13.01 -9.93 -2.13
CA LYS A 249 -14.04 -9.50 -3.07
C LYS A 249 -14.73 -8.22 -2.59
N ILE A 250 -15.02 -8.14 -1.28
CA ILE A 250 -15.62 -6.93 -0.68
C ILE A 250 -14.67 -5.74 -0.80
N LEU A 251 -13.39 -5.91 -0.45
CA LEU A 251 -12.39 -4.84 -0.61
C LEU A 251 -12.35 -4.34 -2.05
N ARG A 252 -12.31 -5.24 -3.03
CA ARG A 252 -12.32 -4.86 -4.45
C ARG A 252 -13.57 -4.06 -4.82
N HIS A 253 -14.75 -4.55 -4.45
CA HIS A 253 -16.00 -3.87 -4.73
C HIS A 253 -16.06 -2.46 -4.12
N HIS A 254 -15.60 -2.30 -2.88
CA HIS A 254 -15.53 -0.99 -2.24
C HIS A 254 -14.58 -0.03 -2.97
N LEU A 255 -13.38 -0.50 -3.31
CA LEU A 255 -12.40 0.31 -4.07
C LEU A 255 -12.91 0.67 -5.48
N ASP A 256 -13.75 -0.15 -6.10
CA ASP A 256 -14.39 0.19 -7.39
C ASP A 256 -15.42 1.30 -7.22
N GLY A 257 -16.21 1.26 -6.14
CA GLY A 257 -17.17 2.31 -5.78
C GLY A 257 -16.53 3.68 -5.56
N LEU A 258 -15.30 3.73 -5.05
CA LEU A 258 -14.55 4.98 -4.87
C LEU A 258 -14.21 5.69 -6.20
N THR A 259 -14.29 5.01 -7.34
CA THR A 259 -13.96 5.59 -8.65
C THR A 259 -15.14 6.26 -9.35
N GLY A 260 -16.33 6.24 -8.74
CA GLY A 260 -17.56 6.81 -9.32
C GLY A 260 -18.11 6.02 -10.52
N ARG A 261 -17.57 4.83 -10.83
CA ARG A 261 -18.11 3.95 -11.87
C ARG A 261 -19.20 3.06 -11.27
N PRO A 262 -20.40 2.97 -11.88
CA PRO A 262 -21.42 2.04 -11.41
C PRO A 262 -20.89 0.60 -11.51
N SER A 263 -21.16 -0.18 -10.45
CA SER A 263 -20.77 -1.59 -10.29
C SER A 263 -21.45 -2.51 -11.30
#